data_AF-A0A3A5HEH6-F1
#
_entry.id   AF-A0A3A5HEH6-F1
#
_cell.length_a   1.000
_cell.length_b   1.000
_cell.length_c   1.000
_cell.angle_alpha   90.00
_cell.angle_beta   90.00
_cell.angle_gamma   90.00
#
_symmetry.space_group_name_H-M   'P 1'
#
loop_
_entity.id
_entity.type
_entity.pdbx_description
1 polymer ?
#
loop_
_entity_poly.entity_id
_entity_poly.type
_entity_poly.pdbx_seq_one_letter_code
_entity_poly.pdbx_strand_id
1 'polypeptide(L)'
;MGYLICGKCKSYYKLQKGEKAKDFRDKCPCGGNVRFVENLDIVDPRWKPVILAKKPTNREILKNKINNLLSIPAHLKNRLSRFANDFKNRFQRPSYGNTYYNSPYGRGLSLESIKNEFNLNNIQWSVVIPVTVAITIIYAFTPGIFTLLIFALLIMVGYLFKDQVLGIKNALITGVISFFLGGLLTGAYLFLIPLTLVGAINGAVCGWIGGYLRMRR
;
A
#
# COMPACT_ATOMS: atom_id res chain seq x y z
N MET A 1 22.32 9.48 28.97
CA MET A 1 20.98 8.84 29.07
C MET A 1 20.06 9.93 29.59
N GLY A 2 19.04 10.35 28.82
CA GLY A 2 18.25 11.53 29.21
C GLY A 2 16.98 11.21 30.01
N TYR A 3 16.42 12.24 30.62
CA TYR A 3 15.24 12.17 31.47
C TYR A 3 14.19 13.18 31.04
N LEU A 4 12.93 12.84 31.28
CA LEU A 4 11.78 13.72 31.13
C LEU A 4 11.25 14.06 32.51
N ILE A 5 11.20 15.35 32.86
CA ILE A 5 10.79 15.82 34.18
C ILE A 5 9.57 16.73 34.12
N CYS A 6 8.71 16.64 35.14
CA CYS A 6 7.64 17.59 35.37
C CYS A 6 7.92 18.39 36.66
N GLY A 7 8.15 19.70 36.52
CA GLY A 7 8.42 20.57 37.66
C GLY A 7 7.22 20.75 38.62
N LYS A 8 5.98 20.52 38.14
CA LYS A 8 4.76 20.73 38.93
C LYS A 8 4.54 19.63 39.98
N CYS A 9 4.65 18.36 39.56
CA CYS A 9 4.47 17.21 40.46
C CYS A 9 5.77 16.56 40.88
N LYS A 10 6.92 17.17 40.53
CA LYS A 10 8.27 16.64 40.77
C LYS A 10 8.38 15.17 40.36
N SER A 11 7.92 14.85 39.15
CA SER A 11 8.03 13.49 38.62
C SER A 11 9.05 13.40 37.51
N TYR A 12 9.68 12.24 37.36
CA TYR A 12 10.63 11.97 36.29
C TYR A 12 10.36 10.65 35.58
N TYR A 13 10.76 10.60 34.32
CA TYR A 13 10.79 9.39 33.51
C TYR A 13 12.17 9.27 32.86
N LYS A 14 12.81 8.12 33.04
CA LYS A 14 14.11 7.82 32.43
C LYS A 14 13.88 7.23 31.05
N LEU A 15 14.43 7.85 30.01
CA LEU A 15 14.33 7.32 28.64
C LEU A 15 15.09 6.00 28.53
N GLN A 16 14.47 5.00 27.90
CA GLN A 16 15.15 3.75 27.57
C GLN A 16 16.05 3.92 26.34
N LYS A 17 16.94 2.94 26.13
CA LYS A 17 17.87 2.94 24.99
C LYS A 17 17.08 2.94 23.68
N GLY A 18 17.24 4.01 22.89
CA GLY A 18 16.56 4.18 21.59
C GLY A 18 15.29 5.04 21.62
N GLU A 19 14.81 5.46 22.79
CA GLU A 19 13.67 6.37 22.90
C GLU A 19 14.10 7.83 22.80
N LYS A 20 13.29 8.67 22.11
CA LYS A 20 13.52 10.11 22.01
C LYS A 20 12.52 10.87 22.88
N ALA A 21 12.96 11.96 23.50
CA ALA A 21 12.10 12.85 24.28
C ALA A 21 10.84 13.31 23.51
N LYS A 22 10.98 13.48 22.19
CA LYS A 22 9.89 13.92 21.29
C LYS A 22 8.77 12.88 21.13
N ASP A 23 9.03 11.61 21.46
CA ASP A 23 8.06 10.52 21.32
C ASP A 23 7.00 10.54 22.44
N PHE A 24 7.17 11.40 23.45
CA PHE A 24 6.29 11.49 24.62
C PHE A 24 5.41 12.75 24.56
N ARG A 25 4.30 12.71 25.31
CA ARG A 25 3.40 13.87 25.44
C ARG A 25 4.11 15.01 26.16
N ASP A 26 3.86 16.24 25.70
CA ASP A 26 4.45 17.45 26.30
C ASP A 26 3.78 17.81 27.64
N LYS A 27 2.67 17.13 27.98
CA LYS A 27 1.91 17.31 29.21
C LYS A 27 1.97 16.05 30.08
N CYS A 28 2.27 16.27 31.36
CA CYS A 28 2.20 15.29 32.42
C CYS A 28 0.73 15.06 32.84
N PRO A 29 0.35 13.89 33.38
CA PRO A 29 -1.01 13.64 33.88
C PRO A 29 -1.53 14.67 34.91
N CYS A 30 -0.64 15.36 35.62
CA CYS A 30 -0.97 16.45 36.55
C CYS A 30 -1.29 17.80 35.87
N GLY A 31 -1.27 17.83 34.53
CA GLY A 31 -1.44 19.03 33.70
C GLY A 31 -0.20 19.92 33.59
N GLY A 32 0.93 19.54 34.20
CA GLY A 32 2.20 20.27 34.08
C GLY A 32 2.96 19.95 32.80
N ASN A 33 3.83 20.87 32.35
CA ASN A 33 4.67 20.63 31.18
C ASN A 33 5.86 19.72 31.51
N VAL A 34 6.21 18.86 30.56
CA VAL A 34 7.35 17.94 30.65
C VAL A 34 8.55 18.57 29.94
N ARG A 35 9.73 18.55 30.58
CA ARG A 35 11.00 19.06 30.03
C ARG A 35 12.02 17.94 29.94
N PHE A 36 12.87 17.98 28.92
CA PHE A 36 13.99 17.07 28.77
C PHE A 36 15.22 17.61 29.52
N VAL A 37 15.91 16.73 30.24
CA VAL A 37 17.20 17.02 30.89
C VAL A 37 18.16 15.87 30.63
N GLU A 38 19.43 16.17 30.36
CA GLU A 38 20.44 15.15 30.03
C GLU A 38 20.91 14.39 31.26
N ASN A 39 21.03 15.08 32.39
CA ASN A 39 21.31 14.50 33.69
C ASN A 39 20.29 15.05 34.69
N LEU A 40 19.82 14.15 35.55
CA LEU A 40 18.96 14.51 36.66
C LEU A 40 19.87 14.50 37.88
N ASP A 41 20.36 15.67 38.29
CA ASP A 41 21.05 15.80 39.56
C ASP A 41 19.98 15.59 40.64
N ILE A 42 19.90 14.36 41.16
CA ILE A 42 18.96 13.96 42.21
C ILE A 42 19.45 14.57 43.53
N VAL A 43 19.36 15.90 43.63
CA VAL A 43 19.66 16.66 44.85
C VAL A 43 18.37 16.86 45.67
N ASP A 44 17.19 16.77 45.04
CA ASP A 44 15.90 16.88 45.70
C ASP A 44 15.27 15.48 45.92
N PRO A 45 15.11 14.99 47.17
CA PRO A 45 14.53 13.68 47.46
C PRO A 45 13.04 13.57 47.10
N ARG A 46 12.39 14.65 46.67
CA ARG A 46 10.97 14.68 46.31
C ARG A 46 10.67 14.19 44.90
N TRP A 47 11.68 13.86 44.10
CA TRP A 47 11.50 13.34 42.75
C TRP A 47 10.92 11.91 42.75
N LYS A 48 9.81 11.69 42.03
CA LYS A 48 9.15 10.38 41.92
C LYS A 48 9.11 9.85 40.49
N PRO A 49 9.33 8.55 40.25
CA PRO A 49 9.19 7.98 38.91
C PRO A 49 7.73 8.01 38.45
N VAL A 50 7.48 8.31 37.18
CA VAL A 50 6.13 8.30 36.57
C VAL A 50 6.13 7.61 35.21
N ILE A 51 5.03 6.97 34.85
CA ILE A 51 4.82 6.44 33.50
C ILE A 51 4.28 7.56 32.61
N LEU A 52 5.05 7.97 31.60
CA LEU A 52 4.59 8.94 30.60
C LEU A 52 4.00 8.21 29.39
N ALA A 53 2.81 8.65 28.98
CA ALA A 53 2.18 8.15 27.76
C ALA A 53 2.96 8.65 26.53
N LYS A 54 3.28 7.72 25.63
CA LYS A 54 3.83 8.05 24.31
C LYS A 54 2.79 8.80 23.47
N LYS A 55 3.24 9.67 22.57
CA LYS A 55 2.40 10.25 21.51
C LYS A 55 1.98 9.11 20.57
N PRO A 56 0.70 9.07 20.15
CA PRO A 56 0.27 8.10 19.16
C PRO A 56 1.08 8.32 17.87
N THR A 57 1.53 7.24 17.25
CA THR A 57 2.31 7.33 16.02
C THR A 57 1.44 7.77 14.85
N ASN A 58 2.01 8.41 13.83
CA ASN A 58 1.28 8.76 12.60
C ASN A 58 0.56 7.55 11.98
N ARG A 59 1.12 6.35 12.16
CA ARG A 59 0.52 5.08 11.73
C ARG A 59 -0.76 4.73 12.50
N GLU A 60 -0.78 4.94 13.82
CA GLU A 60 -1.96 4.72 14.66
C GLU A 60 -3.03 5.78 14.40
N ILE A 61 -2.62 7.04 14.23
CA ILE A 61 -3.53 8.13 13.84
C ILE A 61 -4.18 7.81 12.49
N LEU A 62 -3.38 7.36 11.51
CA LEU A 62 -3.88 6.96 10.20
C LEU A 62 -4.81 5.74 10.30
N LYS A 63 -4.47 4.72 11.10
CA LYS A 63 -5.31 3.54 11.32
C LYS A 63 -6.66 3.91 11.94
N ASN A 64 -6.68 4.80 12.92
CA ASN A 64 -7.91 5.27 13.54
C ASN A 64 -8.74 6.13 12.57
N LYS A 65 -8.08 6.96 11.75
CA LYS A 65 -8.76 7.77 10.73
C LYS A 65 -9.35 6.90 9.62
N ILE A 66 -8.64 5.86 9.20
CA ILE A 66 -9.13 4.85 8.25
C ILE A 66 -10.32 4.10 8.86
N ASN A 67 -10.25 3.66 10.11
CA ASN A 67 -11.36 2.96 10.75
C ASN A 67 -12.60 3.84 10.93
N ASN A 68 -12.41 5.14 11.14
CA ASN A 68 -13.53 6.10 11.23
C ASN A 68 -14.10 6.50 9.86
N LEU A 69 -13.28 6.54 8.80
CA LEU A 69 -13.71 6.82 7.42
C LEU A 69 -14.32 5.58 6.75
N LEU A 70 -13.87 4.38 7.13
CA LEU A 70 -14.40 3.11 6.69
C LEU A 70 -15.56 2.69 7.61
N SER A 71 -16.59 3.53 7.73
CA SER A 71 -17.96 3.05 7.96
C SER A 71 -18.48 2.35 6.68
N ILE A 72 -17.68 1.42 6.14
CA ILE A 72 -18.07 0.60 4.99
C ILE A 72 -19.32 -0.18 5.43
N PRO A 73 -20.44 -0.09 4.68
CA PRO A 73 -21.63 -0.87 4.98
C PRO A 73 -21.26 -2.34 5.19
N ALA A 74 -21.78 -2.98 6.25
CA ALA A 74 -21.45 -4.37 6.56
C ALA A 74 -21.61 -5.31 5.35
N HIS A 75 -22.55 -4.97 4.45
CA HIS A 75 -22.78 -5.65 3.18
C HIS A 75 -21.59 -5.55 2.20
N LEU A 76 -20.92 -4.40 2.09
CA LEU A 76 -19.75 -4.20 1.25
C LEU A 76 -18.52 -4.91 1.81
N LYS A 77 -18.35 -4.91 3.14
CA LYS A 77 -17.30 -5.68 3.82
C LYS A 77 -17.47 -7.18 3.54
N ASN A 78 -18.69 -7.68 3.62
CA ASN A 78 -19.01 -9.08 3.32
C ASN A 78 -18.86 -9.41 1.82
N ARG A 79 -19.13 -8.46 0.92
CA ARG A 79 -18.87 -8.63 -0.53
C ARG A 79 -17.39 -8.64 -0.86
N LEU A 80 -16.61 -7.73 -0.28
CA LEU A 80 -15.16 -7.67 -0.47
C LEU A 80 -14.45 -8.87 0.15
N SER A 81 -14.88 -9.33 1.33
CA SER A 81 -14.32 -10.54 1.94
C SER A 81 -14.68 -11.78 1.14
N ARG A 82 -15.92 -11.89 0.63
CA ARG A 82 -16.36 -12.99 -0.23
C ARG A 82 -15.62 -12.98 -1.57
N PHE A 83 -15.47 -11.81 -2.20
CA PHE A 83 -14.67 -11.66 -3.42
C PHE A 83 -13.20 -12.03 -3.18
N ALA A 84 -12.60 -11.56 -2.08
CA ALA A 84 -11.22 -11.91 -1.72
C ALA A 84 -11.05 -13.41 -1.45
N ASN A 85 -12.01 -14.04 -0.78
CA ASN A 85 -12.00 -15.47 -0.49
C ASN A 85 -12.27 -16.31 -1.75
N ASP A 86 -13.18 -15.90 -2.63
CA ASP A 86 -13.43 -16.57 -3.92
C ASP A 86 -12.23 -16.44 -4.85
N PHE A 87 -11.59 -15.28 -4.86
CA PHE A 87 -10.34 -15.06 -5.57
C PHE A 87 -9.25 -15.98 -5.00
N LYS A 88 -9.04 -15.96 -3.68
CA LYS A 88 -8.09 -16.86 -3.00
C LYS A 88 -8.34 -18.33 -3.30
N ASN A 89 -9.60 -18.79 -3.21
CA ASN A 89 -9.97 -20.19 -3.43
C ASN A 89 -9.88 -20.62 -4.90
N ARG A 90 -10.15 -19.72 -5.86
CA ARG A 90 -9.93 -20.00 -7.30
C ARG A 90 -8.46 -20.16 -7.64
N PHE A 91 -7.57 -19.48 -6.94
CA PHE A 91 -6.12 -19.55 -7.17
C PHE A 91 -5.40 -20.62 -6.33
N GLN A 92 -6.04 -21.19 -5.30
CA GLN A 92 -5.46 -22.21 -4.41
C GLN A 92 -5.87 -23.65 -4.73
N ARG A 93 -6.63 -23.93 -5.80
CA ARG A 93 -6.87 -25.32 -6.20
C ARG A 93 -5.58 -25.93 -6.78
N PRO A 94 -4.96 -26.92 -6.14
CA PRO A 94 -3.91 -27.70 -6.80
C PRO A 94 -4.59 -28.53 -7.89
N SER A 95 -4.17 -28.35 -9.14
CA SER A 95 -4.52 -29.29 -10.20
C SER A 95 -3.80 -30.61 -9.88
N TYR A 96 -4.53 -31.58 -9.32
CA TYR A 96 -4.06 -32.96 -9.17
C TYR A 96 -4.02 -33.59 -10.57
N GLY A 97 -2.91 -33.35 -11.27
CA GLY A 97 -2.62 -33.92 -12.58
C GLY A 97 -1.17 -34.35 -12.58
N ASN A 98 -0.95 -35.66 -12.41
CA ASN A 98 0.34 -36.31 -12.57
C ASN A 98 0.89 -36.04 -13.96
N THR A 99 1.95 -35.25 -14.09
CA THR A 99 2.96 -35.47 -15.14
C THR A 99 4.28 -34.80 -14.77
N TYR A 100 5.30 -35.63 -14.67
CA TYR A 100 6.71 -35.26 -14.50
C TYR A 100 7.16 -34.34 -15.66
N TYR A 101 7.36 -33.05 -15.40
CA TYR A 101 8.36 -32.21 -16.05
C TYR A 101 8.77 -31.11 -15.08
N ASN A 102 10.05 -31.10 -14.71
CA ASN A 102 10.67 -30.07 -13.89
C ASN A 102 10.53 -28.69 -14.54
N SER A 103 9.69 -27.81 -13.97
CA SER A 103 9.77 -26.36 -14.19
C SER A 103 9.83 -25.66 -12.84
N PRO A 104 10.81 -24.76 -12.56
CA PRO A 104 11.01 -24.26 -11.20
C PRO A 104 10.11 -23.10 -10.76
N TYR A 105 9.15 -22.64 -11.56
CA TYR A 105 8.43 -21.39 -11.28
C TYR A 105 6.91 -21.51 -11.48
N GLY A 106 6.30 -22.46 -10.78
CA GLY A 106 4.84 -22.60 -10.63
C GLY A 106 4.31 -22.02 -9.32
N ARG A 107 4.86 -20.91 -8.80
CA ARG A 107 4.45 -20.35 -7.52
C ARG A 107 3.31 -19.35 -7.73
N GLY A 108 2.10 -19.73 -7.31
CA GLY A 108 0.89 -18.90 -7.37
C GLY A 108 1.06 -17.51 -6.73
N LEU A 109 0.29 -16.53 -7.23
CA LEU A 109 0.29 -15.14 -6.76
C LEU A 109 -0.13 -15.05 -5.28
N SER A 110 0.85 -15.12 -4.39
CA SER A 110 0.71 -14.71 -2.99
C SER A 110 0.98 -13.21 -2.87
N LEU A 111 0.06 -12.47 -2.27
CA LEU A 111 0.22 -11.04 -1.94
C LEU A 111 1.47 -10.77 -1.08
N GLU A 112 1.93 -11.76 -0.32
CA GLU A 112 3.16 -11.67 0.48
C GLU A 112 4.43 -11.84 -0.38
N SER A 113 4.35 -12.56 -1.50
CA SER A 113 5.44 -12.63 -2.49
C SER A 113 5.53 -11.34 -3.29
N ILE A 114 4.39 -10.73 -3.66
CA ILE A 114 4.34 -9.46 -4.39
C ILE A 114 5.00 -8.34 -3.59
N LYS A 115 4.79 -8.29 -2.27
CA LYS A 115 5.37 -7.26 -1.40
C LYS A 115 6.90 -7.34 -1.29
N ASN A 116 7.47 -8.55 -1.40
CA ASN A 116 8.92 -8.76 -1.33
C ASN A 116 9.62 -8.70 -2.71
N GLU A 117 8.87 -8.56 -3.80
CA GLU A 117 9.38 -8.72 -5.17
C GLU A 117 8.98 -7.58 -6.14
N PHE A 118 8.68 -6.40 -5.60
CA PHE A 118 8.59 -5.15 -6.38
C PHE A 118 9.99 -4.62 -6.75
N ASN A 119 10.83 -5.49 -7.33
CA ASN A 119 12.07 -5.04 -7.95
C ASN A 119 11.72 -4.47 -9.33
N LEU A 120 11.67 -3.14 -9.43
CA LEU A 120 11.29 -2.39 -10.64
C LEU A 120 12.35 -2.46 -11.74
N ASN A 121 13.50 -3.10 -11.48
CA ASN A 121 14.62 -3.17 -12.42
C ASN A 121 14.31 -3.98 -13.69
N ASN A 122 13.29 -4.85 -13.68
CA ASN A 122 12.96 -5.70 -14.83
C ASN A 122 11.80 -5.16 -15.68
N ILE A 123 11.39 -3.90 -15.48
CA ILE A 123 10.32 -3.28 -16.26
C ILE A 123 10.85 -2.85 -17.61
N GLN A 124 10.18 -3.27 -18.67
CA GLN A 124 10.49 -2.79 -20.02
C GLN A 124 9.83 -1.43 -20.25
N TRP A 125 10.48 -0.37 -19.75
CA TRP A 125 10.01 1.01 -19.84
C TRP A 125 9.76 1.47 -21.27
N SER A 126 10.45 0.89 -22.26
CA SER A 126 10.23 1.16 -23.68
C SER A 126 8.80 0.89 -24.15
N VAL A 127 8.10 -0.07 -23.53
CA VAL A 127 6.69 -0.39 -23.83
C VAL A 127 5.74 0.28 -22.84
N VAL A 128 6.11 0.35 -21.57
CA VAL A 128 5.25 0.93 -20.51
C VAL A 128 5.00 2.41 -20.75
N ILE A 129 6.05 3.20 -21.03
CA ILE A 129 5.94 4.66 -21.21
C ILE A 129 4.94 5.04 -22.32
N PRO A 130 5.07 4.58 -23.58
CA PRO A 130 4.18 5.00 -24.65
C PRO A 130 2.73 4.57 -24.40
N VAL A 131 2.51 3.36 -23.88
CA VAL A 131 1.16 2.88 -23.59
C VAL A 131 0.53 3.65 -22.43
N THR A 132 1.31 3.98 -21.39
CA THR A 132 0.85 4.84 -20.29
C THR A 132 0.39 6.20 -20.81
N VAL A 133 1.20 6.86 -21.65
CA VAL A 133 0.84 8.16 -22.23
C VAL A 133 -0.45 8.06 -23.05
N ALA A 134 -0.58 7.03 -23.89
CA ALA A 134 -1.79 6.81 -24.68
C ALA A 134 -3.03 6.65 -23.80
N ILE A 135 -2.97 5.77 -22.78
CA ILE A 135 -4.10 5.56 -21.85
C ILE A 135 -4.44 6.84 -21.10
N THR A 136 -3.44 7.60 -20.64
CA THR A 136 -3.66 8.86 -19.93
C THR A 136 -4.38 9.88 -20.80
N ILE A 137 -4.00 10.03 -22.08
CA ILE A 137 -4.67 10.92 -23.03
C ILE A 137 -6.12 10.47 -23.26
N ILE A 138 -6.33 9.18 -23.54
CA ILE A 138 -7.68 8.64 -23.77
C ILE A 138 -8.59 8.87 -22.56
N TYR A 139 -8.05 8.62 -21.36
CA TYR A 139 -8.78 8.80 -20.12
C TYR A 139 -9.12 10.27 -19.86
N ALA A 140 -8.19 11.19 -20.15
CA ALA A 140 -8.37 12.62 -19.88
C ALA A 140 -9.34 13.30 -20.85
N PHE A 141 -9.30 12.96 -22.14
CA PHE A 141 -10.04 13.69 -23.17
C PHE A 141 -11.30 12.98 -23.68
N THR A 142 -11.41 11.66 -23.48
CA THR A 142 -12.50 10.87 -24.07
C THR A 142 -13.16 9.91 -23.07
N PRO A 143 -13.78 10.41 -21.99
CA PRO A 143 -14.55 9.56 -21.09
C PRO A 143 -15.71 8.89 -21.84
N GLY A 144 -15.93 7.59 -21.62
CA GLY A 144 -17.05 6.84 -22.22
C GLY A 144 -16.59 5.66 -23.09
N ILE A 145 -16.98 5.64 -24.37
CA ILE A 145 -16.85 4.47 -25.25
C ILE A 145 -15.39 4.00 -25.45
N PHE A 146 -14.43 4.93 -25.30
CA PHE A 146 -12.99 4.63 -25.41
C PHE A 146 -12.41 3.94 -24.16
N THR A 147 -13.19 3.73 -23.11
CA THR A 147 -12.78 2.90 -21.96
C THR A 147 -12.46 1.46 -22.38
N LEU A 148 -13.17 0.92 -23.37
CA LEU A 148 -12.85 -0.39 -23.96
C LEU A 148 -11.46 -0.40 -24.60
N LEU A 149 -11.04 0.71 -25.19
CA LEU A 149 -9.71 0.84 -25.78
C LEU A 149 -8.62 0.81 -24.71
N ILE A 150 -8.87 1.38 -23.52
CA ILE A 150 -7.96 1.27 -22.37
C ILE A 150 -7.77 -0.19 -21.96
N PHE A 151 -8.85 -0.96 -21.86
CA PHE A 151 -8.76 -2.40 -21.54
C PHE A 151 -7.99 -3.17 -22.62
N ALA A 152 -8.24 -2.88 -23.90
CA ALA A 152 -7.51 -3.49 -25.01
C ALA A 152 -6.01 -3.19 -24.96
N LEU A 153 -5.61 -1.93 -24.66
CA LEU A 153 -4.21 -1.54 -24.50
C LEU A 153 -3.54 -2.26 -23.32
N LEU A 154 -4.23 -2.40 -22.18
CA LEU A 154 -3.69 -3.13 -21.03
C LEU A 154 -3.54 -4.63 -21.32
N ILE A 155 -4.48 -5.24 -22.05
CA ILE A 155 -4.36 -6.64 -22.51
C ILE A 155 -3.17 -6.78 -23.47
N MET A 156 -3.00 -5.83 -24.39
CA MET A 156 -1.88 -5.81 -25.32
C MET A 156 -0.54 -5.72 -24.59
N VAL A 157 -0.43 -4.88 -23.54
CA VAL A 157 0.77 -4.83 -22.69
C VAL A 157 1.04 -6.20 -22.07
N GLY A 158 0.04 -6.87 -21.50
CA GLY A 158 0.21 -8.22 -20.97
C GLY A 158 0.65 -9.25 -22.02
N TYR A 159 0.14 -9.13 -23.25
CA TYR A 159 0.40 -10.03 -24.36
C TYR A 159 1.82 -9.92 -24.94
N LEU A 160 2.43 -8.73 -24.88
CA LEU A 160 3.74 -8.47 -25.49
C LEU A 160 4.90 -9.23 -24.83
N PHE A 161 4.73 -9.66 -23.58
CA PHE A 161 5.77 -10.34 -22.83
C PHE A 161 5.64 -11.86 -22.90
N LYS A 162 6.76 -12.55 -23.09
CA LYS A 162 6.83 -14.02 -23.03
C LYS A 162 6.49 -14.54 -21.63
N ASP A 163 7.00 -13.86 -20.61
CA ASP A 163 6.74 -14.21 -19.23
C ASP A 163 5.44 -13.55 -18.75
N GLN A 164 4.43 -14.37 -18.45
CA GLN A 164 3.14 -13.89 -17.94
C GLN A 164 3.29 -13.02 -16.68
N VAL A 165 4.20 -13.37 -15.78
CA VAL A 165 4.47 -12.59 -14.56
C VAL A 165 4.99 -11.20 -14.91
N LEU A 166 5.88 -11.10 -15.90
CA LEU A 166 6.43 -9.82 -16.35
C LEU A 166 5.35 -8.97 -17.03
N GLY A 167 4.49 -9.60 -17.84
CA GLY A 167 3.33 -8.96 -18.47
C GLY A 167 2.33 -8.41 -17.46
N ILE A 168 2.00 -9.18 -16.42
CA ILE A 168 1.14 -8.71 -15.32
C ILE A 168 1.78 -7.53 -14.58
N LYS A 169 3.09 -7.60 -14.25
CA LYS A 169 3.81 -6.52 -13.57
C LYS A 169 3.79 -5.24 -14.41
N ASN A 170 4.09 -5.33 -15.70
CA ASN A 170 4.12 -4.18 -16.60
C ASN A 170 2.71 -3.60 -16.79
N ALA A 171 1.68 -4.42 -17.03
CA ALA A 171 0.31 -3.94 -17.20
C ALA A 171 -0.26 -3.31 -15.91
N LEU A 172 0.07 -3.85 -14.73
CA LEU A 172 -0.29 -3.27 -13.45
C LEU A 172 0.32 -1.88 -13.28
N ILE A 173 1.62 -1.74 -13.54
CA ILE A 173 2.33 -0.46 -13.41
C ILE A 173 1.80 0.55 -14.42
N THR A 174 1.59 0.12 -15.67
CA THR A 174 0.94 0.93 -16.70
C THR A 174 -0.43 1.42 -16.22
N GLY A 175 -1.26 0.55 -15.66
CA GLY A 175 -2.58 0.90 -15.14
C GLY A 175 -2.55 1.89 -13.97
N VAL A 176 -1.65 1.69 -13.00
CA VAL A 176 -1.48 2.60 -11.86
C VAL A 176 -1.08 3.99 -12.33
N ILE A 177 -0.01 4.09 -13.13
CA ILE A 177 0.54 5.39 -13.56
C ILE A 177 -0.47 6.10 -14.47
N SER A 178 -1.09 5.38 -15.40
CA SER A 178 -2.00 6.00 -16.37
C SER A 178 -3.26 6.58 -15.73
N PHE A 179 -3.88 5.87 -14.78
CA PHE A 179 -5.04 6.36 -14.03
C PHE A 179 -4.68 7.44 -13.01
N PHE A 180 -3.47 7.38 -12.42
CA PHE A 180 -2.94 8.45 -11.56
C PHE A 180 -2.81 9.77 -12.34
N LEU A 181 -2.07 9.73 -13.45
CA LEU A 181 -1.85 10.90 -14.29
C LEU A 181 -3.15 11.39 -14.94
N GLY A 182 -4.00 10.46 -15.38
CA GLY A 182 -5.31 10.78 -15.93
C GLY A 182 -6.20 11.51 -14.90
N GLY A 183 -6.24 11.03 -13.66
CA GLY A 183 -6.99 11.69 -12.58
C GLY A 183 -6.44 13.06 -12.19
N LEU A 184 -5.11 13.27 -12.29
CA LEU A 184 -4.50 14.59 -12.12
C LEU A 184 -4.93 15.56 -13.23
N LEU A 185 -4.90 15.12 -14.49
CA LEU A 185 -5.25 15.95 -15.65
C LEU A 185 -6.73 16.33 -15.67
N THR A 186 -7.62 15.44 -15.20
CA THR A 186 -9.07 15.72 -15.13
C THR A 186 -9.46 16.53 -13.88
N GLY A 187 -8.52 16.85 -12.99
CA GLY A 187 -8.79 17.59 -11.76
C GLY A 187 -9.53 16.78 -10.68
N ALA A 188 -9.57 15.45 -10.80
CA ALA A 188 -10.29 14.54 -9.91
C ALA A 188 -9.52 14.21 -8.61
N TYR A 189 -9.00 15.23 -7.92
CA TYR A 189 -8.09 15.08 -6.77
C TYR A 189 -8.67 14.25 -5.62
N LEU A 190 -9.98 14.39 -5.34
CA LEU A 190 -10.66 13.63 -4.28
C LEU A 190 -10.79 12.14 -4.61
N PHE A 191 -10.79 11.79 -5.89
CA PHE A 191 -10.94 10.42 -6.37
C PHE A 191 -9.61 9.79 -6.82
N LEU A 192 -8.49 10.46 -6.56
CA LEU A 192 -7.19 10.04 -7.07
C LEU A 192 -6.75 8.68 -6.50
N ILE A 193 -6.98 8.45 -5.21
CA ILE A 193 -6.73 7.15 -4.55
C ILE A 193 -7.66 6.05 -5.12
N PRO A 194 -8.99 6.21 -5.15
CA PRO A 194 -9.84 5.16 -5.73
C PRO A 194 -9.59 4.94 -7.23
N LEU A 195 -9.28 5.97 -8.01
CA LEU A 195 -8.96 5.84 -9.44
C LEU A 195 -7.67 5.06 -9.68
N THR A 196 -6.63 5.32 -8.90
CA THR A 196 -5.38 4.54 -8.99
C THR A 196 -5.58 3.09 -8.61
N LEU A 197 -6.43 2.80 -7.62
CA LEU A 197 -6.79 1.45 -7.25
C LEU A 197 -7.54 0.73 -8.38
N VAL A 198 -8.48 1.42 -9.05
CA VAL A 198 -9.16 0.89 -10.24
C VAL A 198 -8.16 0.61 -11.36
N GLY A 199 -7.23 1.53 -11.60
CA GLY A 199 -6.13 1.33 -12.57
C GLY A 199 -5.26 0.11 -12.25
N ALA A 200 -4.93 -0.10 -10.97
CA ALA A 200 -4.16 -1.26 -10.52
C ALA A 200 -4.91 -2.58 -10.77
N ILE A 201 -6.20 -2.63 -10.42
CA ILE A 201 -7.04 -3.82 -10.60
C ILE A 201 -7.18 -4.14 -12.09
N ASN A 202 -7.49 -3.13 -12.91
CA ASN A 202 -7.65 -3.29 -14.35
C ASN A 202 -6.33 -3.73 -14.99
N GLY A 203 -5.20 -3.11 -14.62
CA GLY A 203 -3.88 -3.49 -15.11
C GLY A 203 -3.51 -4.92 -14.78
N ALA A 204 -3.79 -5.38 -13.55
CA ALA A 204 -3.52 -6.76 -13.14
C ALA A 204 -4.39 -7.78 -13.90
N VAL A 205 -5.69 -7.52 -14.02
CA VAL A 205 -6.65 -8.42 -14.70
C VAL A 205 -6.35 -8.50 -16.19
N CYS A 206 -6.21 -7.35 -16.86
CA CYS A 206 -5.89 -7.29 -18.28
C CYS A 206 -4.50 -7.85 -18.60
N GLY A 207 -3.51 -7.57 -17.76
CA GLY A 207 -2.17 -8.15 -17.88
C GLY A 207 -2.20 -9.67 -17.80
N TRP A 208 -3.01 -10.23 -16.90
CA TRP A 208 -3.18 -11.67 -16.79
C TRP A 208 -3.86 -12.27 -18.02
N ILE A 209 -4.96 -11.65 -18.49
CA ILE A 209 -5.66 -12.08 -19.71
C ILE A 209 -4.70 -12.05 -20.91
N GLY A 210 -3.95 -10.96 -21.09
CA GLY A 210 -2.97 -10.82 -22.16
C GLY A 210 -1.88 -11.88 -22.12
N GLY A 211 -1.29 -12.10 -20.93
CA GLY A 211 -0.27 -13.15 -20.75
C GLY A 211 -0.82 -14.56 -20.98
N TYR A 212 -2.06 -14.83 -20.54
CA TYR A 212 -2.72 -16.12 -20.78
C TYR A 212 -2.99 -16.36 -22.27
N LEU A 213 -3.46 -15.34 -23.00
CA LEU A 213 -3.65 -15.43 -24.45
C LEU A 213 -2.34 -15.67 -25.20
N ARG A 214 -1.22 -15.13 -24.69
CA ARG A 214 0.10 -15.36 -25.28
C ARG A 214 0.58 -16.80 -25.10
N MET A 215 0.34 -17.41 -23.93
CA MET A 215 0.75 -18.78 -23.65
C MET A 215 0.01 -19.84 -24.45
N ARG A 216 -1.19 -19.52 -24.94
CA ARG A 216 -2.04 -20.46 -25.68
C ARG A 216 -1.70 -20.53 -27.18
N ARG A 217 -0.74 -19.73 -27.64
CA ARG A 217 -0.32 -19.63 -29.05
C ARG A 217 1.09 -20.16 -29.21
#